data_AF-A0A9E4C5D1-F1
#
_entry.id   AF-A0A9E4C5D1-F1
#
_cell.length_a   1.000
_cell.length_b   1.000
_cell.length_c   1.000
_cell.angle_alpha   90.00
_cell.angle_beta   90.00
_cell.angle_gamma   90.00
#
_symmetry.space_group_name_H-M   'P 1'
#
loop_
_entity.id
_entity.type
_entity.pdbx_description
1 polymer ?
#
loop_
_entity_poly.entity_id
_entity_poly.type
_entity_poly.pdbx_seq_one_letter_code
_entity_poly.pdbx_strand_id
1 'polypeptide(L)'
;WTTGPIDSYSSQGPTFDGRIKPDLVAPAGVLTVSYGSNGYFGTSAATPHVAGAAALLKSSDPVHYNARNLYDALVGSTVDMGEAGRDNVYGYGRLDLSLYPPGGRPVMNLSRTVLDFGAVLLGSSQTLDLGIVNTGPSSLVIAEILLP
;
A
#
# COMPACT_ATOMS: atom_id res chain seq x y z
N TRP A 1 -11.43 0.19 -12.22
CA TRP A 1 -11.97 -0.51 -11.04
C TRP A 1 -11.74 0.42 -9.88
N THR A 2 -12.81 1.02 -9.39
CA THR A 2 -12.82 2.07 -8.35
C THR A 2 -14.10 2.01 -7.52
N THR A 3 -15.10 1.23 -7.96
CA THR A 3 -16.43 1.15 -7.36
C THR A 3 -17.07 -0.18 -7.77
N GLY A 4 -17.38 -1.04 -6.82
CA GLY A 4 -18.14 -2.27 -7.07
C GLY A 4 -18.00 -3.22 -5.88
N PRO A 5 -19.12 -3.69 -5.29
CA PRO A 5 -19.06 -4.46 -4.05
C PRO A 5 -18.31 -5.78 -4.25
N ILE A 6 -17.83 -6.34 -3.14
CA ILE A 6 -17.29 -7.71 -3.08
C ILE A 6 -18.25 -8.67 -3.81
N ASP A 7 -17.70 -9.60 -4.60
CA ASP A 7 -18.50 -10.63 -5.23
C ASP A 7 -19.21 -11.50 -4.18
N SER A 8 -20.48 -11.86 -4.44
CA SER A 8 -21.32 -12.59 -3.48
C SER A 8 -20.78 -13.98 -3.10
N TYR A 9 -19.92 -14.56 -3.94
CA TYR A 9 -19.28 -15.85 -3.69
C TYR A 9 -18.00 -15.72 -2.84
N SER A 10 -17.49 -14.51 -2.61
CA SER A 10 -16.25 -14.31 -1.86
C SER A 10 -16.50 -14.62 -0.39
N SER A 11 -15.80 -15.63 0.12
CA SER A 11 -15.86 -15.96 1.54
C SER A 11 -15.41 -14.78 2.40
N GLN A 12 -16.14 -14.56 3.49
CA GLN A 12 -15.90 -13.48 4.44
C GLN A 12 -15.55 -14.08 5.80
N GLY A 13 -14.80 -13.30 6.58
CA GLY A 13 -14.52 -13.62 7.97
C GLY A 13 -15.71 -13.36 8.90
N PRO A 14 -15.51 -13.54 10.21
CA PRO A 14 -14.29 -14.03 10.81
C PRO A 14 -14.04 -15.52 10.51
N THR A 15 -12.81 -15.98 10.72
CA THR A 15 -12.55 -17.42 10.81
C THR A 15 -13.27 -18.01 12.03
N PHE A 16 -13.35 -19.34 12.12
CA PHE A 16 -13.97 -20.03 13.27
C PHE A 16 -13.38 -19.61 14.63
N ASP A 17 -12.09 -19.27 14.66
CA ASP A 17 -11.37 -18.79 15.85
C ASP A 17 -11.37 -17.26 16.01
N GLY A 18 -12.22 -16.54 15.26
CA GLY A 18 -12.44 -15.11 15.45
C GLY A 18 -11.44 -14.17 14.76
N ARG A 19 -10.51 -14.69 13.95
CA ARG A 19 -9.55 -13.84 13.22
C ARG A 19 -10.24 -13.17 12.03
N ILE A 20 -9.88 -11.91 11.80
CA ILE A 20 -10.32 -11.19 10.61
C ILE A 20 -9.65 -11.78 9.37
N LYS A 21 -10.47 -12.14 8.37
CA LYS A 21 -10.10 -12.59 7.03
C LYS A 21 -11.12 -12.07 6.01
N PRO A 22 -10.76 -11.90 4.73
CA PRO A 22 -9.45 -12.16 4.10
C PRO A 22 -8.35 -11.19 4.58
N ASP A 23 -7.11 -11.38 4.13
CA ASP A 23 -6.06 -10.37 4.39
C ASP A 23 -6.17 -9.20 3.43
N LEU A 24 -6.44 -9.45 2.15
CA LEU A 24 -6.64 -8.41 1.13
C LEU A 24 -7.50 -8.99 0.00
N VAL A 25 -8.01 -8.13 -0.87
CA VAL A 25 -8.75 -8.53 -2.07
C VAL A 25 -8.02 -8.15 -3.35
N ALA A 26 -8.29 -8.90 -4.42
CA ALA A 26 -7.71 -8.70 -5.73
C ALA A 26 -8.74 -9.00 -6.83
N PRO A 27 -8.48 -8.62 -8.09
CA PRO A 27 -9.45 -8.77 -9.18
C PRO A 27 -9.89 -10.22 -9.41
N ALA A 28 -11.19 -10.41 -9.58
CA ALA A 28 -11.80 -11.63 -10.10
C ALA A 28 -12.63 -11.29 -11.35
N GLY A 29 -13.25 -12.29 -11.99
CA GLY A 29 -14.00 -12.09 -13.24
C GLY A 29 -13.12 -11.66 -14.40
N VAL A 30 -11.84 -12.04 -14.38
CA VAL A 30 -10.85 -11.56 -15.34
C VAL A 30 -10.89 -12.32 -16.66
N LEU A 31 -10.59 -11.64 -17.74
CA LEU A 31 -10.45 -12.28 -19.05
C LEU A 31 -9.16 -13.10 -19.08
N THR A 32 -9.24 -14.31 -19.61
CA THR A 32 -8.08 -15.19 -19.82
C THR A 32 -8.18 -15.86 -21.18
N VAL A 33 -7.08 -16.41 -21.68
CA VAL A 33 -7.08 -17.17 -22.94
C VAL A 33 -8.07 -18.34 -22.89
N SER A 34 -8.15 -19.03 -21.75
CA SER A 34 -9.00 -20.22 -21.59
C SER A 34 -10.48 -19.91 -21.40
N TYR A 35 -10.82 -18.76 -20.79
CA TYR A 35 -12.21 -18.39 -20.49
C TYR A 35 -12.76 -17.30 -21.44
N GLY A 36 -11.91 -16.66 -22.24
CA GLY A 36 -12.29 -15.65 -23.22
C GLY A 36 -13.12 -14.51 -22.61
N SER A 37 -14.13 -14.07 -23.35
CA SER A 37 -15.08 -13.03 -22.92
C SER A 37 -16.00 -13.44 -21.77
N ASN A 38 -16.07 -14.74 -21.42
CA ASN A 38 -16.91 -15.21 -20.32
C ASN A 38 -16.31 -14.86 -18.96
N GLY A 39 -15.00 -14.57 -18.91
CA GLY A 39 -14.29 -14.24 -17.67
C GLY A 39 -14.09 -15.46 -16.76
N TYR A 40 -13.06 -15.38 -15.92
CA TYR A 40 -12.79 -16.35 -14.87
C TYR A 40 -13.10 -15.72 -13.52
N PHE A 41 -14.23 -16.13 -12.94
CA PHE A 41 -14.72 -15.68 -11.64
C PHE A 41 -14.20 -16.58 -10.52
N GLY A 42 -14.32 -16.10 -9.30
CA GLY A 42 -13.90 -16.82 -8.10
C GLY A 42 -12.69 -16.19 -7.44
N THR A 43 -12.56 -16.41 -6.14
CA THR A 43 -11.34 -16.04 -5.39
C THR A 43 -10.12 -16.78 -5.93
N SER A 44 -10.30 -17.94 -6.56
CA SER A 44 -9.27 -18.64 -7.34
C SER A 44 -8.71 -17.83 -8.52
N ALA A 45 -9.47 -16.89 -9.07
CA ALA A 45 -8.99 -15.93 -10.06
C ALA A 45 -8.26 -14.73 -9.41
N ALA A 46 -8.66 -14.35 -8.19
CA ALA A 46 -8.00 -13.30 -7.41
C ALA A 46 -6.64 -13.74 -6.86
N THR A 47 -6.52 -14.98 -6.38
CA THR A 47 -5.27 -15.54 -5.82
C THR A 47 -4.03 -15.34 -6.72
N PRO A 48 -4.04 -15.69 -8.02
CA PRO A 48 -2.88 -15.52 -8.88
C PRO A 48 -2.49 -14.06 -9.12
N HIS A 49 -3.40 -13.09 -8.99
CA HIS A 49 -3.04 -11.66 -9.04
C HIS A 49 -2.18 -11.26 -7.84
N VAL A 50 -2.56 -11.70 -6.64
CA VAL A 50 -1.77 -11.46 -5.42
C VAL A 50 -0.43 -12.19 -5.50
N ALA A 51 -0.43 -13.45 -5.99
CA ALA A 51 0.80 -14.22 -6.18
C ALA A 51 1.74 -13.55 -7.20
N GLY A 52 1.21 -13.00 -8.30
CA GLY A 52 1.98 -12.26 -9.29
C GLY A 52 2.58 -10.98 -8.71
N ALA A 53 1.81 -10.20 -7.97
CA ALA A 53 2.32 -9.02 -7.26
C ALA A 53 3.41 -9.40 -6.25
N ALA A 54 3.21 -10.49 -5.50
CA ALA A 54 4.20 -11.02 -4.57
C ALA A 54 5.51 -11.40 -5.28
N ALA A 55 5.41 -12.04 -6.45
CA ALA A 55 6.56 -12.40 -7.28
C ALA A 55 7.30 -11.17 -7.81
N LEU A 56 6.59 -10.14 -8.27
CA LEU A 56 7.18 -8.87 -8.71
C LEU A 56 7.98 -8.21 -7.58
N LEU A 57 7.37 -8.04 -6.40
CA LEU A 57 8.06 -7.49 -5.23
C LEU A 57 9.28 -8.33 -4.86
N LYS A 58 9.11 -9.64 -4.71
CA LYS A 58 10.20 -10.56 -4.39
C LYS A 58 11.35 -10.49 -5.39
N SER A 59 11.06 -10.35 -6.68
CA SER A 59 12.07 -10.25 -7.73
C SER A 59 12.85 -8.92 -7.68
N SER A 60 12.22 -7.85 -7.19
CA SER A 60 12.84 -6.52 -7.12
C SER A 60 13.90 -6.41 -6.03
N ASP A 61 13.70 -7.09 -4.89
CA ASP A 61 14.70 -7.20 -3.82
C ASP A 61 14.53 -8.54 -3.07
N PRO A 62 15.16 -9.62 -3.56
CA PRO A 62 14.99 -10.94 -2.97
C PRO A 62 15.49 -11.05 -1.53
N VAL A 63 16.43 -10.19 -1.10
CA VAL A 63 16.99 -10.21 0.26
C VAL A 63 16.03 -9.52 1.22
N HIS A 64 15.53 -8.34 0.85
CA HIS A 64 14.60 -7.58 1.67
C HIS A 64 13.23 -8.26 1.80
N TYR A 65 12.64 -8.73 0.70
CA TYR A 65 11.30 -9.34 0.72
C TYR A 65 11.34 -10.81 1.18
N ASN A 66 11.68 -11.04 2.44
CA ASN A 66 11.33 -12.29 3.13
C ASN A 66 9.80 -12.41 3.29
N ALA A 67 9.30 -13.55 3.79
CA ALA A 67 7.86 -13.79 3.90
C ALA A 67 7.10 -12.69 4.67
N ARG A 68 7.69 -12.15 5.75
CA ARG A 68 7.04 -11.12 6.56
C ARG A 68 7.04 -9.76 5.86
N ASN A 69 8.18 -9.33 5.35
CA ASN A 69 8.29 -8.05 4.64
C ASN A 69 7.45 -8.04 3.36
N LEU A 70 7.36 -9.19 2.68
CA LEU A 70 6.51 -9.35 1.50
C LEU A 70 5.02 -9.25 1.85
N TYR A 71 4.59 -9.90 2.93
CA TYR A 71 3.23 -9.76 3.44
C TYR A 71 2.91 -8.30 3.79
N ASP A 72 3.78 -7.65 4.56
CA ASP A 72 3.59 -6.26 5.00
C ASP A 72 3.56 -5.28 3.81
N ALA A 73 4.40 -5.52 2.79
CA ALA A 73 4.35 -4.76 1.54
C ALA A 73 3.02 -4.97 0.80
N LEU A 74 2.54 -6.20 0.66
CA LEU A 74 1.28 -6.49 -0.05
C LEU A 74 0.07 -5.85 0.64
N VAL A 75 -0.08 -6.03 1.96
CA VAL A 75 -1.20 -5.44 2.71
C VAL A 75 -1.06 -3.92 2.83
N GLY A 76 0.17 -3.41 2.91
CA GLY A 76 0.44 -1.97 2.90
C GLY A 76 0.20 -1.31 1.53
N SER A 77 0.16 -2.11 0.45
CA SER A 77 -0.12 -1.68 -0.92
C SER A 77 -1.60 -1.84 -1.26
N THR A 78 -2.47 -1.62 -0.28
CA THR A 78 -3.91 -1.71 -0.49
C THR A 78 -4.58 -0.34 -0.46
N VAL A 79 -5.66 -0.23 -1.21
CA VAL A 79 -6.65 0.83 -1.08
C VAL A 79 -7.77 0.30 -0.21
N ASP A 80 -8.03 0.96 0.91
CA ASP A 80 -9.10 0.58 1.84
C ASP A 80 -10.47 0.60 1.14
N MET A 81 -11.32 -0.38 1.45
CA MET A 81 -12.61 -0.61 0.80
C MET A 81 -13.60 -1.08 1.86
N GLY A 82 -14.85 -0.59 1.80
CA GLY A 82 -15.87 -0.98 2.76
C GLY A 82 -15.85 -0.12 4.02
N GLU A 83 -15.85 -0.77 5.19
CA GLU A 83 -15.73 -0.06 6.47
C GLU A 83 -14.29 0.41 6.65
N ALA A 84 -14.08 1.57 7.29
CA ALA A 84 -12.75 2.11 7.45
C ALA A 84 -11.87 1.19 8.32
N GLY A 85 -10.70 0.83 7.80
CA GLY A 85 -9.76 -0.06 8.44
C GLY A 85 -9.97 -1.54 8.12
N ARG A 86 -9.29 -2.40 8.86
CA ARG A 86 -9.27 -3.83 8.54
C ARG A 86 -10.59 -4.51 8.90
N ASP A 87 -11.26 -5.11 7.92
CA ASP A 87 -12.58 -5.72 8.10
C ASP A 87 -12.68 -7.19 7.60
N ASN A 88 -13.82 -7.84 7.87
CA ASN A 88 -14.08 -9.25 7.51
C ASN A 88 -14.50 -9.46 6.04
N VAL A 89 -14.56 -8.40 5.24
CA VAL A 89 -15.06 -8.42 3.86
C VAL A 89 -13.91 -8.20 2.89
N TYR A 90 -13.15 -7.13 3.10
CA TYR A 90 -12.05 -6.67 2.25
C TYR A 90 -10.68 -6.86 2.89
N GLY A 91 -10.60 -7.21 4.18
CA GLY A 91 -9.33 -7.31 4.89
C GLY A 91 -8.70 -5.93 5.02
N TYR A 92 -7.45 -5.77 4.58
CA TYR A 92 -6.79 -4.46 4.48
C TYR A 92 -7.29 -3.62 3.29
N GLY A 93 -8.06 -4.22 2.39
CA GLY A 93 -8.58 -3.56 1.20
C GLY A 93 -8.08 -4.21 -0.08
N ARG A 94 -8.27 -3.47 -1.17
CA ARG A 94 -7.89 -3.87 -2.51
C ARG A 94 -6.38 -3.76 -2.70
N LEU A 95 -5.74 -4.77 -3.27
CA LEU A 95 -4.37 -4.67 -3.76
C LEU A 95 -4.22 -3.65 -4.91
N ASP A 96 -3.27 -2.74 -4.76
CA ASP A 96 -2.84 -1.74 -5.73
C ASP A 96 -1.31 -1.56 -5.67
N LEU A 97 -0.60 -2.27 -6.55
CA LEU A 97 0.86 -2.27 -6.56
C LEU A 97 1.47 -0.93 -7.02
N SER A 98 0.68 -0.02 -7.57
CA SER A 98 1.16 1.34 -7.88
C SER A 98 1.51 2.13 -6.62
N LEU A 99 0.94 1.75 -5.47
CA LEU A 99 1.27 2.29 -4.16
C LEU A 99 2.63 1.80 -3.63
N TYR A 100 3.31 0.93 -4.36
CA TYR A 100 4.57 0.32 -3.95
C TYR A 100 5.45 0.03 -5.18
N PRO A 101 6.18 1.05 -5.68
CA PRO A 101 6.93 0.94 -6.91
C PRO A 101 8.10 -0.08 -6.78
N PRO A 102 8.58 -0.63 -7.92
CA PRO A 102 9.82 -1.40 -7.95
C PRO A 102 10.95 -0.58 -7.32
N GLY A 103 11.61 -1.13 -6.30
CA GLY A 103 12.57 -0.39 -5.47
C GLY A 103 12.01 0.14 -4.15
N GLY A 104 10.82 -0.28 -3.70
CA GLY A 104 10.32 0.06 -2.36
C GLY A 104 9.72 1.46 -2.25
N ARG A 105 9.22 1.81 -1.07
CA ARG A 105 8.68 3.16 -0.81
C ARG A 105 9.79 4.14 -0.45
N PRO A 106 9.69 5.43 -0.85
CA PRO A 106 10.57 6.44 -0.31
C PRO A 106 10.36 6.51 1.20
N VAL A 107 11.44 6.71 1.95
CA VAL A 107 11.39 6.87 3.42
C VAL A 107 11.93 8.25 3.73
N MET A 108 11.05 9.15 4.18
CA MET A 108 11.42 10.50 4.55
C MET A 108 11.88 10.54 6.00
N ASN A 109 13.12 10.95 6.21
CA ASN A 109 13.65 11.31 7.51
C ASN A 109 13.90 12.82 7.58
N LEU A 110 13.53 13.43 8.70
CA LEU A 110 13.76 14.85 8.96
C LEU A 110 14.93 15.01 9.93
N SER A 111 15.81 15.98 9.67
CA SER A 111 16.90 16.31 10.61
C SER A 111 16.40 16.88 11.93
N ARG A 112 15.18 17.42 11.94
CA ARG A 112 14.47 17.93 13.12
C ARG A 112 12.96 17.92 12.89
N THR A 113 12.19 17.78 13.96
CA THR A 113 10.72 17.77 13.94
C THR A 113 10.11 19.12 14.31
N VAL A 114 10.92 20.08 14.76
CA VAL A 114 10.50 21.42 15.17
C VAL A 114 11.43 22.47 14.56
N LEU A 115 10.84 23.51 13.96
CA LEU A 115 11.55 24.71 13.49
C LEU A 115 11.29 25.85 14.49
N ASP A 116 12.13 25.95 15.50
CA ASP A 116 12.06 27.04 16.48
C ASP A 116 13.00 28.18 16.07
N PHE A 117 12.42 29.32 15.70
CA PHE A 117 13.16 30.52 15.33
C PHE A 117 13.37 31.45 16.53
N GLY A 118 12.79 31.20 17.71
CA GLY A 118 12.84 32.13 18.82
C GLY A 118 12.33 33.53 18.45
N ALA A 119 12.90 34.57 19.05
CA ALA A 119 12.52 35.96 18.80
C ALA A 119 13.26 36.56 17.59
N VAL A 120 12.53 36.86 16.52
CA VAL A 120 13.06 37.57 15.34
C VAL A 120 12.70 39.06 15.45
N LEU A 121 13.71 39.91 15.65
CA LEU A 121 13.52 41.35 15.87
C LEU A 121 13.19 42.10 14.57
N LEU A 122 12.58 43.28 14.70
CA LEU A 122 12.25 44.15 13.57
C LEU A 122 13.50 44.49 12.76
N GLY A 123 13.49 44.18 11.46
CA GLY A 123 14.61 44.42 10.55
C GLY A 123 15.72 43.36 10.60
N SER A 124 15.60 42.34 11.45
CA SER A 124 16.50 41.18 11.49
C SER A 124 15.95 40.02 10.67
N SER A 125 16.84 39.14 10.23
CA SER A 125 16.50 37.85 9.65
C SER A 125 17.13 36.74 10.47
N GLN A 126 16.46 35.59 10.50
CA GLN A 126 16.99 34.37 11.08
C GLN A 126 16.73 33.21 10.12
N THR A 127 17.73 32.36 9.97
CA THR A 127 17.70 31.21 9.06
C THR A 127 17.86 29.93 9.87
N LEU A 128 17.10 28.90 9.51
CA LEU A 128 17.19 27.57 10.11
C LEU A 128 17.11 26.51 9.01
N ASP A 129 18.02 25.53 9.05
CA ASP A 129 18.08 24.49 8.03
C ASP A 129 17.22 23.27 8.40
N LEU A 130 16.26 22.91 7.54
CA LEU A 130 15.57 21.63 7.61
C LEU A 130 16.20 20.66 6.62
N GLY A 131 16.84 19.61 7.13
CA GLY A 131 17.37 18.53 6.32
C GLY A 131 16.28 17.50 6.04
N ILE A 132 16.05 17.18 4.77
CA ILE A 132 15.18 16.09 4.36
C ILE A 132 16.03 15.04 3.68
N VAL A 133 16.02 13.83 4.24
CA VAL A 133 16.80 12.72 3.74
C VAL A 133 15.85 11.62 3.31
N ASN A 134 15.96 11.21 2.05
CA ASN A 134 15.33 9.99 1.58
C ASN A 134 16.25 8.81 1.88
N THR A 135 15.88 7.99 2.86
CA THR A 135 16.58 6.75 3.19
C THR A 135 15.90 5.53 2.57
N GLY A 136 14.84 5.74 1.78
CA GLY A 136 14.13 4.70 1.06
C GLY A 136 14.80 4.38 -0.27
N PRO A 137 14.42 3.26 -0.90
CA PRO A 137 15.13 2.76 -2.08
C PRO A 137 14.54 3.30 -3.41
N SER A 138 13.54 4.19 -3.35
CA SER A 138 12.94 4.89 -4.49
C SER A 138 12.86 6.40 -4.26
N SER A 139 12.69 7.17 -5.33
CA SER A 139 12.69 8.64 -5.28
C SER A 139 11.57 9.22 -4.42
N LEU A 140 11.93 10.13 -3.51
CA LEU A 140 10.99 10.95 -2.74
C LEU A 140 10.75 12.27 -3.48
N VAL A 141 9.48 12.57 -3.80
CA VAL A 141 9.06 13.86 -4.38
C VAL A 141 8.31 14.66 -3.33
N ILE A 142 8.77 15.89 -3.07
CA ILE A 142 8.16 16.82 -2.13
C ILE A 142 7.65 18.00 -2.94
N ALA A 143 6.34 18.10 -3.12
CA ALA A 143 5.73 19.13 -3.94
C ALA A 143 5.66 20.48 -3.21
N GLU A 144 5.30 20.45 -1.92
CA GLU A 144 5.19 21.64 -1.08
C GLU A 144 5.37 21.28 0.40
N ILE A 145 5.74 22.27 1.21
CA ILE A 145 5.76 22.19 2.68
C ILE A 145 4.89 23.33 3.18
N LEU A 146 3.73 23.00 3.74
CA LEU A 146 2.81 23.97 4.33
C LEU A 146 3.17 24.16 5.81
N LEU A 147 3.49 25.38 6.19
CA LEU A 147 3.64 25.79 7.59
C LEU A 147 2.35 26.51 8.02
N PRO A 148 1.87 26.30 9.26
CA PRO A 148 0.70 26.98 9.80
C PRO A 148 0.93 28.50 9.98
#